data_AF-A0A957PJ86-F1
#
_entry.id   AF-A0A957PJ86-F1
#
_cell.length_a   1.000
_cell.length_b   1.000
_cell.length_c   1.000
_cell.angle_alpha   90.00
_cell.angle_beta   90.00
_cell.angle_gamma   90.00
#
_symmetry.space_group_name_H-M   'P 1'
#
loop_
_entity.id
_entity.type
_entity.pdbx_description
1 polymer ?
#
loop_
_entity_poly.entity_id
_entity_poly.type
_entity_poly.pdbx_seq_one_letter_code
_entity_poly.pdbx_strand_id
1 'polypeptide(L)'
;LLVSFYATAAIVYRIAGGGFTPNRLTVLGWNLVNMAILGYLLFKQRQTPEAHWVPAMHQVISWGANLYVAWGVAVIVLLPWLF
;
A
#
# COMPACT_ATOMS: atom_id res chain seq x y z
N LEU A 1 -9.28 4.31 -4.35
CA LEU A 1 -9.32 2.84 -4.55
C LEU A 1 -9.34 2.45 -6.03
N LEU A 2 -10.28 2.92 -6.85
CA LEU A 2 -10.33 2.55 -8.28
C LEU A 2 -9.03 2.88 -9.04
N VAL A 3 -8.49 4.09 -8.85
CA VAL A 3 -7.20 4.50 -9.43
C VAL A 3 -6.04 3.64 -8.90
N SER A 4 -6.03 3.35 -7.60
CA SER A 4 -5.01 2.48 -6.98
C SER A 4 -5.08 1.05 -7.50
N PHE A 5 -6.29 0.51 -7.72
CA PHE A 5 -6.50 -0.82 -8.30
C PHE A 5 -5.99 -0.88 -9.74
N TYR A 6 -6.32 0.14 -10.54
CA TYR A 6 -5.82 0.27 -11.90
C TYR A 6 -4.29 0.36 -11.93
N ALA A 7 -3.69 1.17 -11.06
CA ALA A 7 -2.24 1.29 -10.95
C ALA A 7 -1.57 -0.05 -10.57
N THR A 8 -2.15 -0.79 -9.63
CA THR A 8 -1.68 -2.15 -9.27
C THR A 8 -1.80 -3.11 -10.45
N ALA A 9 -2.95 -3.13 -11.14
CA ALA A 9 -3.19 -3.99 -12.29
C ALA A 9 -2.22 -3.70 -13.45
N ALA A 10 -1.93 -2.42 -13.71
CA ALA A 10 -0.96 -2.01 -14.73
C ALA A 10 0.46 -2.51 -14.42
N ILE A 11 0.85 -2.57 -13.15
CA ILE A 11 2.16 -3.12 -12.76
C ILE A 11 2.19 -4.64 -12.87
N VAL A 12 1.12 -5.33 -12.47
CA VAL A 12 1.00 -6.78 -12.66
C VAL A 12 1.13 -7.14 -14.14
N TYR A 13 0.45 -6.40 -15.01
CA TYR A 13 0.56 -6.56 -16.47
C TYR A 13 2.01 -6.36 -16.96
N ARG A 14 2.70 -5.33 -16.47
CA ARG A 14 4.12 -5.08 -16.80
C ARG A 14 5.07 -6.17 -16.30
N ILE A 15 4.81 -6.78 -15.14
CA ILE A 15 5.59 -7.90 -14.63
C ILE A 15 5.38 -9.13 -15.51
N ALA A 16 4.12 -9.43 -15.86
CA ALA A 16 3.78 -10.57 -16.71
C ALA A 16 4.38 -10.48 -18.12
N GLY A 17 4.41 -9.27 -18.71
CA GLY A 17 4.89 -9.08 -20.08
C GLY A 17 6.37 -8.73 -20.23
N GLY A 18 7.04 -8.22 -19.19
CA GLY A 18 8.38 -7.63 -19.33
C GLY A 18 9.40 -8.09 -18.29
N GLY A 19 9.08 -9.08 -17.45
CA GLY A 19 9.97 -9.62 -16.43
C GLY A 19 9.85 -8.96 -15.05
N PHE A 20 10.30 -9.72 -14.06
CA PHE A 20 10.36 -9.31 -12.66
C PHE A 20 11.62 -8.46 -12.44
N THR A 21 11.48 -7.22 -11.97
CA THR A 21 12.60 -6.30 -11.74
C THR A 21 12.47 -5.62 -10.38
N PRO A 22 13.59 -5.17 -9.76
CA PRO A 22 13.57 -4.52 -8.45
C PRO A 22 12.60 -3.35 -8.39
N ASN A 23 12.62 -2.49 -9.43
CA ASN A 23 11.74 -1.34 -9.53
C ASN A 23 10.26 -1.74 -9.57
N ARG A 24 9.90 -2.72 -10.42
CA ARG A 24 8.49 -3.13 -10.56
C ARG A 24 7.95 -3.79 -9.30
N LEU A 25 8.77 -4.60 -8.61
CA LEU A 25 8.40 -5.18 -7.31
C LEU A 25 8.18 -4.10 -6.25
N THR A 26 9.09 -3.13 -6.17
CA THR A 26 9.02 -2.02 -5.21
C THR A 26 7.74 -1.20 -5.40
N VAL A 27 7.43 -0.83 -6.64
CA VAL A 27 6.23 -0.04 -6.96
C VAL A 27 4.95 -0.87 -6.80
N LEU A 28 4.98 -2.18 -7.04
CA LEU A 28 3.84 -3.06 -6.78
C LEU A 28 3.46 -3.03 -5.30
N GLY A 29 4.42 -3.30 -4.40
CA GLY A 29 4.13 -3.28 -2.97
C GLY A 29 3.77 -1.89 -2.46
N TRP A 30 4.37 -0.83 -3.01
CA TRP A 30 3.96 0.55 -2.71
C TRP A 30 2.49 0.82 -3.04
N ASN A 31 2.01 0.35 -4.19
CA ASN A 31 0.61 0.49 -4.59
C ASN A 31 -0.32 -0.33 -3.69
N LEU A 32 0.10 -1.54 -3.28
CA LEU A 32 -0.67 -2.38 -2.34
C LEU A 32 -0.79 -1.74 -0.96
N VAL A 33 0.30 -1.19 -0.42
CA VAL A 33 0.30 -0.46 0.88
C VAL A 33 -0.68 0.72 0.82
N ASN A 34 -0.59 1.55 -0.22
CA ASN A 34 -1.52 2.67 -0.41
C ASN A 34 -2.97 2.20 -0.50
N MET A 35 -3.22 1.12 -1.24
CA MET A 35 -4.55 0.59 -1.41
C MET A 35 -5.13 0.05 -0.09
N ALA A 36 -4.30 -0.62 0.72
CA ALA A 36 -4.69 -1.10 2.05
C ALA A 36 -5.04 0.06 3.00
N ILE A 37 -4.21 1.10 3.04
CA ILE A 37 -4.44 2.28 3.88
C ILE A 37 -5.72 3.00 3.47
N LEU A 38 -5.90 3.25 2.17
CA LEU A 38 -7.12 3.88 1.64
C LEU A 38 -8.36 3.03 1.90
N GLY A 39 -8.26 1.72 1.74
CA GLY A 39 -9.35 0.80 2.05
C GLY A 39 -9.75 0.84 3.53
N TYR A 40 -8.75 0.78 4.42
CA TYR A 40 -8.97 0.86 5.85
C TYR A 40 -9.52 2.22 6.30
N LEU A 41 -9.06 3.31 5.68
CA LEU A 41 -9.55 4.66 5.92
C LEU A 41 -11.04 4.78 5.58
N LEU A 42 -11.45 4.34 4.39
CA LEU A 42 -12.85 4.39 3.96
C LEU A 42 -13.74 3.49 4.83
N PHE A 43 -13.24 2.33 5.23
CA PHE A 43 -13.94 1.43 6.14
C PHE A 43 -14.16 2.08 7.52
N LYS A 44 -13.09 2.65 8.12
CA LYS A 44 -13.19 3.35 9.41
C LYS A 44 -14.07 4.59 9.34
N GLN A 45 -14.01 5.35 8.24
CA GLN A 45 -14.87 6.51 8.02
C GLN A 45 -16.35 6.13 7.99
N ARG A 46 -16.71 4.97 7.42
CA ARG A 46 -18.09 4.48 7.42
C ARG A 46 -18.57 3.97 8.79
N GLN A 47 -17.67 3.44 9.61
CA GLN A 47 -18.02 2.87 10.92
C GLN A 47 -18.00 3.87 12.07
N THR A 48 -17.30 4.99 11.92
CA THR A 48 -17.03 5.90 13.04
C THR A 48 -18.01 7.09 13.00
N PRO A 49 -18.76 7.35 14.09
CA PRO A 49 -19.57 8.55 14.22
C PRO A 49 -18.72 9.83 14.16
N GLU A 50 -19.29 10.94 13.69
CA GLU A 50 -18.57 12.21 13.49
C GLU A 50 -17.79 12.68 14.74
N ALA A 51 -18.35 12.46 15.93
CA ALA A 51 -17.72 12.80 17.22
C ALA A 51 -16.35 12.14 17.45
N HIS A 52 -16.06 11.00 16.79
CA HIS A 52 -14.81 10.26 16.94
C HIS A 52 -14.00 10.18 15.63
N TRP A 53 -14.34 10.99 14.63
CA TRP A 53 -13.74 10.91 13.30
C TRP A 53 -12.23 11.21 13.32
N VAL A 54 -11.81 12.31 13.97
CA VAL A 54 -10.39 12.72 14.01
C VAL A 54 -9.49 11.66 14.68
N PRO A 55 -9.81 11.13 15.88
CA PRO A 55 -9.04 10.04 16.48
C PRO A 55 -8.96 8.79 15.59
N ALA A 56 -10.06 8.41 14.93
CA ALA A 56 -10.09 7.25 14.06
C ALA A 56 -9.21 7.44 12.81
N MET A 57 -9.18 8.64 12.22
CA MET A 57 -8.30 8.94 11.08
C MET A 57 -6.82 8.93 11.49
N HIS A 58 -6.48 9.50 12.65
CA HIS A 58 -5.12 9.42 13.20
C HIS A 58 -4.67 7.96 13.42
N GLN A 59 -5.56 7.10 13.92
CA GLN A 59 -5.26 5.68 14.09
C GLN A 59 -4.97 4.99 12.75
N VAL A 60 -5.74 5.28 11.71
CA VAL A 60 -5.52 4.74 10.36
C VAL A 60 -4.17 5.21 9.80
N ILE A 61 -3.84 6.48 9.97
CA ILE A 61 -2.56 7.04 9.49
C ILE A 61 -1.37 6.43 10.26
N SER A 62 -1.47 6.30 11.58
CA SER A 62 -0.44 5.67 12.40
C SER A 62 -0.20 4.21 11.98
N TRP A 63 -1.28 3.46 11.75
CA TRP A 63 -1.18 2.10 11.21
C TRP A 63 -0.55 2.08 9.81
N GLY A 64 -0.96 3.01 8.95
CA GLY A 64 -0.40 3.15 7.60
C GLY A 64 1.09 3.50 7.59
N ALA A 65 1.54 4.35 8.50
CA ALA A 65 2.96 4.69 8.66
C ALA A 65 3.79 3.45 9.01
N ASN A 66 3.29 2.62 9.93
CA ASN A 66 3.96 1.37 10.28
C ASN A 66 4.02 0.41 9.07
N LEU A 67 2.96 0.35 8.27
CA LEU A 67 2.94 -0.48 7.06
C LEU A 67 3.94 0.02 6.00
N TYR A 68 4.10 1.33 5.85
CA TYR A 68 5.13 1.92 5.00
C TYR A 68 6.54 1.57 5.46
N VAL A 69 6.81 1.69 6.75
CA VAL A 69 8.11 1.31 7.32
C VAL A 69 8.37 -0.17 7.11
N ALA A 70 7.40 -1.03 7.39
CA ALA A 70 7.52 -2.47 7.20
C ALA A 70 7.83 -2.82 5.74
N TRP A 71 7.13 -2.20 4.79
CA TRP A 71 7.41 -2.41 3.36
C TRP A 71 8.78 -1.86 2.95
N GLY A 72 9.18 -0.69 3.44
CA GLY A 72 10.51 -0.13 3.18
C GLY A 72 11.65 -1.02 3.68
N VAL A 73 11.52 -1.54 4.91
CA VAL A 73 12.47 -2.52 5.48
C VAL A 73 12.47 -3.80 4.65
N ALA A 74 11.30 -4.32 4.27
CA ALA A 74 11.20 -5.49 3.41
C ALA A 74 11.90 -5.28 2.06
N VAL A 75 11.76 -4.11 1.43
CA VAL A 75 12.45 -3.79 0.17
C VAL A 75 13.97 -3.78 0.36
N ILE A 76 14.47 -3.09 1.39
CA ILE A 76 15.91 -3.01 1.67
C ILE A 76 16.50 -4.39 1.95
N VAL A 77 15.78 -5.22 2.71
CA VAL A 77 16.26 -6.54 3.11
C VAL A 77 16.10 -7.55 1.99
N LEU A 78 14.98 -7.58 1.25
CA LEU A 78 14.68 -8.64 0.28
C LEU A 78 15.30 -8.40 -1.10
N LEU A 79 15.41 -7.15 -1.55
CA LEU A 79 15.92 -6.87 -2.90
C LEU A 79 17.32 -7.47 -3.17
N PRO A 80 18.33 -7.36 -2.27
CA PRO A 80 19.66 -7.91 -2.51
C PRO A 80 19.73 -9.44 -2.62
N TRP A 81 18.70 -10.16 -2.15
CA TRP A 81 18.64 -11.62 -2.24
C TRP A 81 17.82 -12.08 -3.46
N LEU A 82 16.94 -11.23 -3.97
CA LEU A 82 16.07 -11.53 -5.10
C LEU A 82 16.68 -11.10 -6.44
N PHE A 83 17.66 -10.19 -6.44
CA PHE A 83 18.28 -9.58 -7.61
C PHE A 83 19.76 -9.31 -7.36
#